data_AF-A0A483UVF9-F1
#
_entry.id   AF-A0A483UVF9-F1
#
_cell.length_a   1.000
_cell.length_b   1.000
_cell.length_c   1.000
_cell.angle_alpha   90.00
_cell.angle_beta   90.00
_cell.angle_gamma   90.00
#
_symmetry.space_group_name_H-M   'P 1'
#
loop_
_entity.id
_entity.type
_entity.pdbx_description
1 polymer ?
#
loop_
_entity_poly.entity_id
_entity_poly.type
_entity_poly.pdbx_seq_one_letter_code
_entity_poly.pdbx_strand_id
1 'polypeptide(L)'
;MNRTLRRCCLYGLISLSLFAPVPAVYAASIETGYSPEGTALQLVLKTINSAQQEIRLMGYSFTSPEVAGALVRAKQRGLDVKVVLDWKANTGRQNKASLAAMNLLVNAGIPVRTVSQYKIMHDKVIIADGRNVEVGSFNYTRAADR
;
A
#
# COMPACT_ATOMS: atom_id res chain seq x y z
N MET A 1 -62.85 -16.45 -12.89
CA MET A 1 -61.56 -15.72 -12.93
C MET A 1 -61.52 -14.75 -11.76
N ASN A 2 -61.05 -15.21 -10.59
CA ASN A 2 -61.26 -14.56 -9.28
C ASN A 2 -60.34 -13.35 -9.07
N ARG A 3 -60.95 -12.18 -8.89
CA ARG A 3 -60.31 -10.86 -8.65
C ARG A 3 -59.51 -10.77 -7.35
N THR A 4 -59.56 -11.79 -6.49
CA THR A 4 -58.95 -11.79 -5.15
C THR A 4 -57.44 -12.04 -5.18
N LEU A 5 -56.91 -12.77 -6.17
CA LEU A 5 -55.47 -13.04 -6.27
C LEU A 5 -54.62 -11.84 -6.71
N ARG A 6 -55.23 -10.81 -7.33
CA ARG A 6 -54.50 -9.62 -7.79
C ARG A 6 -54.15 -8.63 -6.68
N ARG A 7 -54.78 -8.71 -5.50
CA ARG A 7 -54.53 -7.78 -4.39
C ARG A 7 -53.40 -8.18 -3.45
N CYS A 8 -53.07 -9.48 -3.33
CA CYS A 8 -51.95 -9.92 -2.49
C CYS A 8 -50.57 -9.66 -3.10
N CYS A 9 -50.46 -9.60 -4.44
CA CYS A 9 -49.17 -9.36 -5.10
C CYS A 9 -48.70 -7.89 -4.99
N LEU A 10 -49.59 -6.93 -4.69
CA LEU A 10 -49.23 -5.51 -4.65
C LEU A 10 -48.62 -5.07 -3.31
N TYR A 11 -48.94 -5.75 -2.21
CA TYR A 11 -48.37 -5.43 -0.89
C TYR A 11 -47.03 -6.13 -0.62
N GLY A 12 -46.74 -7.24 -1.29
CA GLY A 12 -45.47 -7.97 -1.16
C GLY A 12 -44.28 -7.27 -1.83
N LEU A 13 -44.51 -6.35 -2.77
CA LEU A 13 -43.46 -5.61 -3.47
C LEU A 13 -43.08 -4.30 -2.77
N ILE A 14 -43.93 -3.76 -1.88
CA ILE A 14 -43.65 -2.53 -1.13
C ILE A 14 -42.92 -2.83 0.19
N SER A 15 -43.01 -4.04 0.73
CA SER A 15 -42.31 -4.42 1.96
C SER A 15 -40.83 -4.78 1.74
N LEU A 16 -40.39 -5.01 0.51
CA LEU A 16 -39.01 -5.41 0.19
C LEU A 16 -38.04 -4.23 -0.05
N SER A 17 -38.54 -2.99 -0.09
CA SER A 17 -37.71 -1.79 -0.29
C SER A 17 -37.17 -1.16 1.00
N LEU A 18 -37.50 -1.71 2.17
CA LEU A 18 -37.04 -1.21 3.48
C LEU A 18 -35.72 -1.86 3.97
N PHE A 19 -35.18 -2.83 3.22
CA PHE A 19 -33.89 -3.48 3.51
C PHE A 19 -32.83 -3.13 2.46
N ALA A 20 -32.78 -1.87 2.01
CA ALA A 20 -31.57 -1.40 1.34
C ALA A 20 -30.48 -1.22 2.43
N PRO A 21 -29.37 -1.98 2.39
CA PRO A 21 -28.27 -1.74 3.32
C PRO A 21 -27.78 -0.32 3.07
N VAL A 22 -27.89 0.53 4.10
CA VAL A 22 -27.22 1.84 4.11
C VAL A 22 -25.74 1.55 3.87
N PRO A 23 -25.08 2.18 2.88
CA PRO A 23 -23.66 1.97 2.67
C PRO A 23 -22.95 2.32 3.98
N ALA A 24 -22.36 1.33 4.63
CA ALA A 24 -21.54 1.54 5.80
C ALA A 24 -20.36 2.41 5.37
N VAL A 25 -20.42 3.70 5.67
CA VAL A 25 -19.27 4.58 5.58
C VAL A 25 -18.35 4.16 6.72
N TYR A 26 -17.41 3.26 6.44
CA TYR A 26 -16.35 2.96 7.40
C TYR A 26 -15.62 4.26 7.71
N ALA A 27 -15.61 4.67 8.98
CA ALA A 27 -14.78 5.77 9.43
C ALA A 27 -13.32 5.43 9.10
N ALA A 28 -12.58 6.40 8.56
CA ALA A 28 -11.15 6.24 8.35
C ALA A 28 -10.48 6.01 9.71
N SER A 29 -9.71 4.93 9.83
CA SER A 29 -8.89 4.65 11.01
C SER A 29 -7.45 5.13 10.76
N ILE A 30 -6.79 5.63 11.81
CA ILE A 30 -5.38 5.99 11.78
C ILE A 30 -4.64 5.04 12.71
N GLU A 31 -3.51 4.52 12.22
CA GLU A 31 -2.56 3.75 13.00
C GLU A 31 -1.21 4.47 13.01
N THR A 32 -0.47 4.36 14.13
CA THR A 32 0.86 4.95 14.27
C THR A 32 1.84 3.90 14.77
N GLY A 33 3.05 3.92 14.23
CA GLY A 33 4.17 3.11 14.71
C GLY A 33 5.40 3.98 14.90
N TYR A 34 6.24 3.61 15.85
CA TYR A 34 7.45 4.34 16.25
C TYR A 34 8.67 3.44 16.20
N SER A 35 9.82 4.08 16.04
CA SER A 35 11.15 3.50 16.15
C SER A 35 11.93 4.31 17.19
N PRO A 36 12.77 3.66 18.01
CA PRO A 36 13.34 2.32 17.82
C PRO A 36 12.51 1.15 18.38
N GLU A 37 11.27 1.39 18.82
CA GLU A 37 10.40 0.36 19.42
C GLU A 37 9.94 -0.73 18.43
N GLY A 38 10.20 -0.54 17.13
CA GLY A 38 9.96 -1.50 16.05
C GLY A 38 8.53 -1.51 15.47
N THR A 39 7.61 -0.72 16.04
CA THR A 39 6.22 -0.66 15.57
C THR A 39 6.08 0.10 14.25
N ALA A 40 7.00 1.01 13.92
CA ALA A 40 7.01 1.69 12.63
C ALA A 40 7.25 0.73 11.45
N LEU A 41 8.28 -0.12 11.53
CA LEU A 41 8.51 -1.14 10.50
C LEU A 41 7.33 -2.12 10.41
N GLN A 42 6.75 -2.52 11.54
CA GLN A 42 5.56 -3.38 11.55
C GLN A 42 4.38 -2.73 10.80
N LEU A 43 4.15 -1.43 10.97
CA LEU A 43 3.10 -0.71 10.26
C LEU A 43 3.37 -0.61 8.75
N VAL A 44 4.61 -0.34 8.35
CA VAL A 44 5.03 -0.37 6.94
C VAL A 44 4.77 -1.75 6.33
N LEU A 45 5.20 -2.81 7.01
CA LEU A 45 5.01 -4.18 6.54
C LEU A 45 3.53 -4.58 6.51
N LYS A 46 2.74 -4.16 7.51
CA LYS A 46 1.29 -4.36 7.54
C LYS A 46 0.62 -3.75 6.33
N THR A 47 1.00 -2.51 5.96
CA THR A 47 0.46 -1.81 4.79
C THR A 47 0.75 -2.55 3.48
N ILE A 48 1.97 -3.08 3.31
CA ILE A 48 2.35 -3.85 2.11
C ILE A 48 1.66 -5.22 2.08
N ASN A 49 1.53 -5.87 3.23
CA ASN A 49 0.99 -7.22 3.33
C ASN A 49 -0.55 -7.24 3.22
N SER A 50 -1.24 -6.17 3.63
CA SER A 50 -2.70 -6.08 3.53
C SER A 50 -3.21 -5.67 2.14
N ALA A 51 -2.36 -5.06 1.31
CA ALA A 51 -2.72 -4.67 -0.05
C ALA A 51 -3.18 -5.86 -0.91
N GLN A 52 -4.17 -5.63 -1.77
CA GLN A 52 -4.83 -6.66 -2.59
C GLN A 52 -4.75 -6.43 -4.12
N GLN A 53 -4.58 -5.18 -4.57
CA GLN A 53 -4.67 -4.80 -5.98
C GLN A 53 -3.39 -4.12 -6.47
N GLU A 54 -2.95 -3.08 -5.75
CA GLU A 54 -1.80 -2.28 -6.18
C GLU A 54 -1.02 -1.67 -5.02
N ILE A 55 0.26 -1.41 -5.28
CA ILE A 55 1.14 -0.67 -4.40
C ILE A 55 1.88 0.39 -5.23
N ARG A 56 1.90 1.63 -4.73
CA ARG A 56 2.77 2.71 -5.21
C ARG A 56 3.67 3.14 -4.06
N LEU A 57 4.98 3.00 -4.22
CA LEU A 57 5.95 3.43 -3.22
C LEU A 57 6.76 4.62 -3.75
N MET A 58 6.89 5.64 -2.91
CA MET A 58 7.84 6.75 -3.07
C MET A 58 8.81 6.72 -1.89
N GLY A 59 10.12 6.59 -2.16
CA GLY A 59 11.11 6.42 -1.10
C GLY A 59 12.37 7.26 -1.28
N TYR A 60 12.82 7.89 -0.19
CA TYR A 60 14.12 8.56 -0.14
C TYR A 60 15.28 7.57 -0.10
N SER A 61 15.64 7.02 1.06
CA SER A 61 16.66 5.97 1.17
C SER A 61 16.01 4.60 1.22
N PHE A 62 16.43 3.68 0.36
CA PHE A 62 15.83 2.36 0.21
C PHE A 62 16.88 1.27 0.34
N THR A 63 17.01 0.70 1.54
CA THR A 63 18.02 -0.32 1.86
C THR A 63 17.49 -1.48 2.72
N SER A 64 16.23 -1.42 3.18
CA SER A 64 15.64 -2.47 4.02
C SER A 64 15.32 -3.73 3.21
N PRO A 65 15.96 -4.88 3.50
CA PRO A 65 15.59 -6.15 2.89
C PRO A 65 14.19 -6.63 3.34
N GLU A 66 13.73 -6.22 4.52
CA GLU A 66 12.39 -6.54 5.03
C GLU A 66 11.30 -5.91 4.14
N VAL A 67 11.45 -4.62 3.84
CA VAL A 67 10.54 -3.88 2.94
C VAL A 67 10.66 -4.40 1.50
N ALA A 68 11.88 -4.57 0.97
CA ALA A 68 12.09 -5.09 -0.39
C ALA A 68 11.47 -6.50 -0.56
N GLY A 69 11.69 -7.39 0.41
CA GLY A 69 11.11 -8.73 0.42
C GLY A 69 9.58 -8.72 0.49
N ALA A 70 8.98 -7.78 1.26
CA ALA A 70 7.53 -7.63 1.32
C ALA A 70 6.94 -7.20 -0.04
N LEU A 71 7.59 -6.26 -0.74
CA LEU A 71 7.18 -5.84 -2.08
C LEU A 71 7.30 -6.96 -3.11
N VAL A 72 8.39 -7.75 -3.06
CA VAL A 72 8.56 -8.93 -3.93
C VAL A 72 7.43 -9.94 -3.68
N ARG A 73 7.11 -10.24 -2.42
CA ARG A 73 5.99 -11.12 -2.07
C ARG A 73 4.66 -10.54 -2.56
N ALA A 74 4.44 -9.23 -2.45
CA ALA A 74 3.24 -8.59 -2.98
C ALA A 74 3.13 -8.76 -4.50
N LYS A 75 4.23 -8.57 -5.24
CA LYS A 75 4.28 -8.82 -6.69
C LYS A 75 3.99 -10.28 -7.03
N GLN A 76 4.54 -11.22 -6.26
CA GLN A 76 4.29 -12.67 -6.44
C GLN A 76 2.82 -13.05 -6.17
N ARG A 77 2.11 -12.32 -5.31
CA ARG A 77 0.65 -12.45 -5.13
C ARG A 77 -0.16 -11.90 -6.32
N GLY A 78 0.48 -11.27 -7.30
CA GLY A 78 -0.16 -10.73 -8.51
C GLY A 78 -0.48 -9.24 -8.47
N LEU A 79 -0.07 -8.50 -7.43
CA LEU A 79 -0.34 -7.08 -7.31
C LEU A 79 0.43 -6.24 -8.36
N ASP A 80 -0.16 -5.13 -8.80
CA ASP A 80 0.55 -4.10 -9.56
C ASP A 80 1.39 -3.24 -8.61
N VAL A 81 2.65 -3.60 -8.44
CA VAL A 81 3.62 -2.88 -7.59
C VAL A 81 4.49 -1.97 -8.47
N LYS A 82 4.59 -0.69 -8.12
CA LYS A 82 5.48 0.29 -8.78
C LYS A 82 6.23 1.12 -7.74
N VAL A 83 7.50 1.40 -8.01
CA VAL A 83 8.40 2.07 -7.06
C VAL A 83 9.13 3.23 -7.72
N VAL A 84 9.14 4.39 -7.07
CA VAL A 84 10.01 5.52 -7.41
C VAL A 84 10.90 5.87 -6.22
N LEU A 85 12.18 6.09 -6.48
CA LEU A 85 13.20 6.32 -5.45
C LEU A 85 14.01 7.58 -5.74
N ASP A 86 14.51 8.24 -4.71
CA ASP A 86 15.50 9.31 -4.88
C ASP A 86 16.76 8.77 -5.55
N TRP A 87 17.22 9.43 -6.62
CA TRP A 87 18.41 8.99 -7.34
C TRP A 87 19.67 9.12 -6.49
N LYS A 88 19.86 10.27 -5.82
CA LYS A 88 21.11 10.57 -5.10
C LYS A 88 21.32 9.67 -3.88
N ALA A 89 20.25 9.33 -3.19
CA ALA A 89 20.27 8.47 -2.01
C ALA A 89 20.46 6.98 -2.33
N ASN A 90 20.17 6.56 -3.57
CA ASN A 90 20.18 5.14 -3.94
C ASN A 90 21.21 4.79 -5.02
N THR A 91 21.80 5.78 -5.68
CA THR A 91 22.81 5.57 -6.73
C THR A 91 24.16 6.14 -6.29
N GLY A 92 25.22 5.35 -6.41
CA GLY A 92 26.56 5.72 -5.96
C GLY A 92 27.39 4.51 -5.53
N ARG A 93 28.73 4.60 -5.63
CA ARG A 93 29.65 3.48 -5.33
C ARG A 93 29.50 2.93 -3.91
N GLN A 94 29.08 3.75 -2.95
CA GLN A 94 28.91 3.38 -1.55
C GLN A 94 27.50 2.80 -1.26
N ASN A 95 26.53 2.95 -2.15
CA ASN A 95 25.13 2.56 -1.93
C ASN A 95 24.87 1.09 -2.33
N LYS A 96 25.78 0.19 -1.95
CA LYS A 96 25.68 -1.25 -2.31
C LYS A 96 24.39 -1.89 -1.80
N ALA A 97 23.95 -1.50 -0.60
CA ALA A 97 22.69 -1.99 -0.03
C ALA A 97 21.47 -1.53 -0.83
N SER A 98 21.43 -0.26 -1.27
CA SER A 98 20.36 0.23 -2.13
C SER A 98 20.34 -0.47 -3.48
N LEU A 99 21.51 -0.65 -4.08
CA LEU A 99 21.63 -1.37 -5.35
C LEU A 99 21.13 -2.81 -5.22
N ALA A 100 21.49 -3.51 -4.14
CA ALA A 100 21.00 -4.86 -3.88
C ALA A 100 19.47 -4.88 -3.70
N ALA A 101 18.90 -3.97 -2.92
CA ALA A 101 17.46 -3.87 -2.71
C ALA A 101 16.70 -3.55 -4.02
N MET A 102 17.20 -2.61 -4.82
CA MET A 102 16.61 -2.30 -6.14
C MET A 102 16.71 -3.49 -7.10
N ASN A 103 17.83 -4.21 -7.12
CA ASN A 103 17.99 -5.41 -7.95
C ASN A 103 16.99 -6.52 -7.58
N LEU A 104 16.68 -6.70 -6.29
CA LEU A 104 15.64 -7.66 -5.86
C LEU A 104 14.28 -7.31 -6.47
N LEU A 105 13.92 -6.02 -6.49
CA LEU A 105 12.64 -5.56 -7.07
C LEU A 105 12.62 -5.75 -8.59
N VAL A 106 13.67 -5.28 -9.29
CA VAL A 106 13.77 -5.39 -10.75
C VAL A 106 13.74 -6.84 -11.20
N ASN A 107 14.48 -7.73 -10.52
CA ASN A 107 14.50 -9.16 -10.84
C ASN A 107 13.15 -9.85 -10.58
N ALA A 108 12.31 -9.29 -9.70
CA ALA A 108 10.94 -9.75 -9.48
C ALA A 108 9.93 -9.16 -10.49
N GLY A 109 10.38 -8.37 -11.47
CA GLY A 109 9.52 -7.74 -12.46
C GLY A 109 8.72 -6.55 -11.92
N ILE A 110 9.21 -5.90 -10.86
CA ILE A 110 8.64 -4.65 -10.33
C ILE A 110 9.27 -3.47 -11.08
N PRO A 111 8.48 -2.59 -11.73
CA PRO A 111 9.01 -1.35 -12.28
C PRO A 111 9.57 -0.44 -11.18
N VAL A 112 10.87 -0.18 -11.25
CA VAL A 112 11.58 0.76 -10.37
C VAL A 112 12.13 1.91 -11.21
N ARG A 113 11.88 3.15 -10.78
CA ARG A 113 12.51 4.34 -11.35
C ARG A 113 13.25 5.12 -10.28
N THR A 114 14.30 5.81 -10.68
CA THR A 114 14.98 6.80 -9.83
C THR A 114 14.67 8.21 -10.33
N VAL A 115 14.57 9.16 -9.40
CA VAL A 115 14.21 10.55 -9.67
C VAL A 115 15.39 11.45 -9.29
N SER A 116 15.90 12.21 -10.25
CA SER A 116 16.99 13.18 -10.09
C SER A 116 16.57 14.63 -10.40
N GLN A 117 15.28 14.86 -10.70
CA GLN A 117 14.74 16.19 -11.02
C GLN A 117 14.75 17.15 -9.82
N TYR A 118 14.72 16.61 -8.60
CA TYR A 118 14.73 17.38 -7.36
C TYR A 118 16.10 17.34 -6.69
N LYS A 119 16.39 18.34 -5.85
CA LYS A 119 17.59 18.33 -5.00
C LYS A 119 17.60 17.08 -4.11
N ILE A 120 16.43 16.74 -3.56
CA ILE A 120 16.12 15.52 -2.80
C ILE A 120 14.63 15.21 -2.99
N MET A 121 14.28 13.97 -3.39
CA MET A 121 12.94 13.41 -3.24
C MET A 121 12.84 12.78 -1.85
N HIS A 122 12.33 13.52 -0.87
CA HIS A 122 12.40 13.13 0.54
C HIS A 122 11.16 12.39 1.05
N ASP A 123 10.31 11.91 0.15
CA ASP A 123 9.10 11.17 0.49
C ASP A 123 9.40 9.79 1.08
N LYS A 124 8.58 9.38 2.04
CA LYS A 124 8.47 8.00 2.50
C LYS A 124 6.97 7.71 2.55
N VAL A 125 6.44 7.24 1.42
CA VAL A 125 5.02 7.08 1.20
C VAL A 125 4.75 5.74 0.53
N ILE A 126 3.78 5.00 1.05
CA ILE A 126 3.17 3.85 0.37
C ILE A 126 1.69 4.12 0.21
N ILE A 127 1.21 4.03 -1.02
CA ILE A 127 -0.22 4.02 -1.34
C ILE A 127 -0.60 2.59 -1.70
N ALA A 128 -1.56 2.03 -0.98
CA ALA A 128 -2.09 0.68 -1.20
C ALA A 128 -3.55 0.73 -1.65
N ASP A 129 -3.85 0.03 -2.74
CA ASP A 129 -5.20 -0.16 -3.31
C ASP A 129 -5.99 1.14 -3.58
N GLY A 130 -5.29 2.26 -3.77
CA GLY A 130 -5.88 3.59 -3.92
C GLY A 130 -6.71 4.08 -2.72
N ARG A 131 -6.58 3.45 -1.54
CA ARG A 131 -7.43 3.75 -0.36
C ARG A 131 -6.65 3.89 0.95
N ASN A 132 -5.51 3.24 1.11
CA ASN A 132 -4.69 3.32 2.30
C ASN A 132 -3.36 4.03 1.99
N VAL A 133 -2.93 4.92 2.88
CA VAL A 133 -1.65 5.64 2.75
C VAL A 133 -0.85 5.46 4.04
N GLU A 134 0.34 4.89 3.91
CA GLU A 134 1.40 4.98 4.92
C GLU A 134 2.29 6.17 4.55
N VAL A 135 2.57 7.02 5.54
CA VAL A 135 3.46 8.18 5.40
C VAL A 135 4.09 8.50 6.75
N GLY A 136 5.32 8.99 6.73
CA GLY A 136 5.98 9.48 7.94
C GLY A 136 7.44 9.83 7.73
N SER A 137 8.20 9.81 8.83
CA SER A 137 9.65 10.05 8.83
C SER A 137 10.47 8.78 8.53
N PHE A 138 9.85 7.60 8.57
CA PHE A 138 10.52 6.31 8.47
C PHE A 138 11.12 6.07 7.06
N ASN A 139 12.43 6.18 6.92
CA ASN A 139 13.11 5.73 5.71
C ASN A 139 13.06 4.21 5.61
N TYR A 140 12.88 3.65 4.42
CA TYR A 140 12.85 2.20 4.19
C TYR A 140 14.25 1.58 4.30
N THR A 141 14.83 1.63 5.50
CA THR A 141 16.20 1.28 5.87
C THR A 141 16.19 0.64 7.26
N ARG A 142 17.16 -0.23 7.56
CA ARG A 142 17.30 -0.80 8.92
C ARG A 142 17.70 0.23 9.97
N ALA A 143 18.35 1.32 9.58
CA ALA A 143 18.73 2.39 10.50
C ALA A 143 17.52 3.21 10.97
N ALA A 144 16.45 3.28 10.19
CA ALA A 144 15.22 3.95 10.61
C ALA A 144 14.40 3.12 11.62
N ASP A 145 14.65 1.82 11.70
CA ASP A 145 13.97 0.90 12.62
C ASP A 145 14.61 0.89 14.02
N ARG A 146 15.86 1.36 14.15
CA ARG A 146 16.71 1.22 15.32
C ARG A 146 17.12 2.55 15.93
#